data_AF-A0A3M9NM30-F1
#
_entry.id   AF-A0A3M9NM30-F1
#
_cell.length_a   1.000
_cell.length_b   1.000
_cell.length_c   1.000
_cell.angle_alpha   90.00
_cell.angle_beta   90.00
_cell.angle_gamma   90.00
#
_symmetry.space_group_name_H-M   'P 1'
#
loop_
_entity.id
_entity.type
_entity.pdbx_description
1 polymer ?
#
loop_
_entity_poly.entity_id
_entity_poly.type
_entity_poly.pdbx_seq_one_letter_code
_entity_poly.pdbx_strand_id
1 'polypeptide(L)' 'METILIHTESKEQIKVFEQMAKALKVPFEIKQGSPYKPEFVEMVRQADKDFKKGKGKKVKLDDIWK' A
#
# COMPACT_ATOMS: atom_id res chain seq x y z
N MET A 1 -15.34 7.55 -22.36
CA MET A 1 -15.98 6.86 -21.22
C MET A 1 -15.47 7.52 -19.98
N GLU A 2 -16.37 7.98 -19.11
CA GLU A 2 -16.01 8.63 -17.87
C GLU A 2 -16.09 7.61 -16.73
N THR A 3 -15.16 7.67 -15.79
CA THR A 3 -15.09 6.74 -14.65
C THR A 3 -15.08 7.53 -13.36
N ILE A 4 -15.91 7.10 -12.41
CA ILE A 4 -15.99 7.70 -11.08
C ILE A 4 -15.11 6.87 -10.14
N LEU A 5 -14.15 7.51 -9.49
CA LEU A 5 -13.31 6.93 -8.45
C LEU A 5 -13.81 7.39 -7.08
N ILE A 6 -14.24 6.45 -6.24
CA ILE A 6 -14.76 6.72 -4.90
C ILE A 6 -13.69 6.34 -3.88
N HIS A 7 -13.18 7.33 -3.14
CA HIS A 7 -12.20 7.13 -2.08
C HIS A 7 -12.92 6.90 -0.75
N THR A 8 -13.09 5.63 -0.36
CA THR A 8 -13.71 5.26 0.92
C THR A 8 -12.68 5.20 2.04
N GLU A 9 -13.03 5.70 3.23
CA GLU A 9 -12.18 5.70 4.42
C GLU A 9 -12.56 4.60 5.44
N SER A 10 -13.74 4.00 5.31
CA SER A 10 -14.23 2.97 6.22
C SER A 10 -14.86 1.76 5.53
N LYS A 11 -14.94 0.64 6.25
CA LYS A 11 -15.58 -0.59 5.76
C LYS A 11 -17.08 -0.42 5.56
N GLU A 12 -17.72 0.43 6.37
CA GLU A 12 -19.14 0.75 6.27
C GLU A 12 -19.45 1.46 4.94
N GLN A 13 -18.61 2.43 4.54
CA GLN A 13 -18.76 3.13 3.26
C GLN A 13 -18.63 2.17 2.07
N ILE A 14 -17.65 1.26 2.10
CA ILE A 14 -17.48 0.24 1.05
C ILE A 14 -18.76 -0.60 0.89
N LYS A 15 -19.35 -1.06 2.00
CA LYS A 15 -20.58 -1.88 1.98
C LYS A 15 -21.76 -1.14 1.36
N VAL A 16 -21.92 0.15 1.66
CA VAL A 16 -23.00 0.97 1.10
C VAL A 16 -22.85 1.07 -0.42
N PHE A 17 -21.67 1.42 -0.92
CA PHE A 17 -21.44 1.52 -2.36
C PHE A 17 -21.53 0.17 -3.08
N GLU A 18 -21.10 -0.91 -2.43
CA GLU A 18 -21.25 -2.27 -2.96
C GLU A 18 -22.73 -2.64 -3.16
N GLN A 19 -23.58 -2.35 -2.18
CA GLN A 19 -25.02 -2.60 -2.27
C GLN A 19 -25.68 -1.76 -3.36
N MET A 20 -25.31 -0.48 -3.45
CA MET A 20 -25.81 0.42 -4.50
C MET A 20 -25.40 -0.07 -5.90
N ALA A 21 -24.14 -0.44 -6.10
CA ALA A 21 -23.64 -0.95 -7.38
C ALA A 21 -24.37 -2.24 -7.79
N LYS A 22 -24.58 -3.17 -6.85
CA LYS A 22 -25.37 -4.40 -7.08
C LYS A 22 -26.81 -4.10 -7.46
N ALA A 23 -27.48 -3.18 -6.74
CA ALA A 23 -28.86 -2.80 -7.03
C ALA A 23 -29.00 -2.19 -8.44
N LEU A 24 -28.02 -1.40 -8.87
CA LEU A 24 -27.97 -0.77 -10.19
C LEU A 24 -27.42 -1.70 -11.29
N LYS A 25 -27.00 -2.92 -10.95
CA LYS A 25 -26.33 -3.87 -11.85
C LYS A 25 -25.10 -3.25 -12.55
N VAL A 26 -24.41 -2.35 -11.86
CA VAL A 26 -23.20 -1.70 -12.37
C VAL A 26 -21.99 -2.55 -11.97
N PRO A 27 -21.10 -2.91 -12.92
CA PRO A 27 -19.86 -3.60 -12.60
C PRO A 27 -18.93 -2.69 -11.80
N PHE A 28 -18.27 -3.24 -10.78
CA PHE A 28 -17.36 -2.50 -9.91
C PHE A 28 -16.13 -3.34 -9.54
N GLU A 29 -15.04 -2.66 -9.20
CA GLU A 29 -13.79 -3.26 -8.73
C GLU A 29 -13.42 -2.68 -7.38
N ILE A 30 -13.09 -3.54 -6.42
CA ILE A 30 -12.51 -3.12 -5.14
C ILE A 30 -11.00 -3.21 -5.26
N LYS A 31 -10.34 -2.07 -5.43
CA LYS A 31 -8.88 -1.99 -5.38
C LYS A 31 -8.46 -1.85 -3.92
N GLN A 32 -7.96 -2.92 -3.33
CA GLN A 32 -7.21 -2.82 -2.08
C GLN A 32 -5.87 -2.16 -2.40
N GLY A 33 -5.81 -0.85 -2.22
CA GLY A 33 -4.55 -0.11 -2.27
C GLY A 33 -3.69 -0.53 -1.09
N SER A 34 -2.50 -1.07 -1.36
CA SER A 34 -1.43 -1.00 -0.37
C SER A 34 -1.19 0.49 -0.07
N PRO A 35 -1.10 0.91 1.21
CA PRO A 35 -0.74 2.30 1.52
C PRO A 35 0.68 2.64 1.02
N TYR A 36 1.46 1.61 0.68
CA TYR A 36 2.82 1.74 0.16
C TYR A 36 2.84 1.52 -1.35
N LYS A 37 3.55 2.42 -2.05
CA LYS A 37 3.91 2.24 -3.46
C LYS A 37 4.66 0.91 -3.65
N PRO A 38 4.44 0.17 -4.76
CA PRO A 38 5.13 -1.09 -5.02
C PRO A 38 6.67 -0.98 -4.96
N GLU A 39 7.22 0.12 -5.48
CA GLU A 39 8.65 0.43 -5.46
C GLU A 39 9.21 0.49 -4.04
N PHE A 40 8.45 1.06 -3.10
CA PHE A 40 8.84 1.12 -1.69
C PHE A 40 8.87 -0.28 -1.07
N VAL A 41 7.86 -1.11 -1.37
CA VAL A 41 7.80 -2.49 -0.90
C VAL A 41 8.97 -3.32 -1.44
N GLU A 42 9.32 -3.13 -2.72
CA GLU A 42 10.46 -3.80 -3.34
C GLU A 42 11.79 -3.38 -2.72
N MET A 43 11.99 -2.08 -2.50
CA MET A 43 13.18 -1.54 -1.84
C MET A 43 13.37 -2.14 -0.44
N VAL A 44 12.32 -2.21 0.38
CA VAL A 44 12.38 -2.78 1.74
C VAL A 44 12.72 -4.27 1.68
N ARG A 45 12.07 -5.03 0.79
CA ARG A 45 12.36 -6.47 0.60
C ARG A 45 13.78 -6.72 0.13
N GLN A 46 14.34 -5.82 -0.70
CA GLN A 46 15.72 -5.91 -1.15
C GLN A 46 16.69 -5.60 0.00
N ALA A 47 16.40 -4.59 0.82
CA ALA A 47 17.18 -4.27 2.00
C ALA A 47 17.25 -5.45 2.98
N ASP A 48 16.14 -6.15 3.22
CA ASP A 48 16.12 -7.37 4.05
C ASP A 48 17.02 -8.48 3.51
N LYS A 49 17.02 -8.69 2.18
CA LYS A 49 17.90 -9.68 1.54
C LYS A 49 19.36 -9.29 1.68
N ASP A 50 19.69 -8.02 1.47
CA ASP A 50 21.07 -7.53 1.56
C ASP A 50 21.58 -7.53 3.00
N PHE A 51 20.72 -7.26 3.99
CA PHE A 51 21.03 -7.42 5.41
C PHE A 51 21.36 -8.88 5.75
N LYS A 52 20.52 -9.83 5.31
CA LYS A 52 20.78 -11.27 5.49
C LYS A 52 22.07 -11.74 4.79
N LYS A 53 22.46 -11.08 3.71
CA LYS A 53 23.71 -11.33 2.97
C LYS A 53 24.92 -10.58 3.56
N GLY A 54 24.76 -9.85 4.67
CA GLY A 54 25.85 -9.11 5.31
C GLY A 54 26.33 -7.89 4.54
N LYS A 55 25.55 -7.35 3.60
CA LYS A 55 25.92 -6.17 2.80
C LYS A 55 25.61 -4.84 3.48
N GLY A 56 25.05 -4.87 4.70
CA GLY A 56 24.82 -3.69 5.51
C GLY A 56 26.08 -3.23 6.24
N LYS A 57 26.12 -1.96 6.64
CA LYS A 57 27.14 -1.43 7.56
C LYS A 57 26.50 -1.14 8.91
N LYS A 58 27.12 -1.59 9.99
CA LYS A 58 26.74 -1.20 11.35
C LYS A 58 27.46 0.10 11.67
N VAL A 59 26.72 1.12 12.04
CA VAL A 59 27.24 2.43 12.45
C VAL A 59 26.94 2.61 13.93
N LYS A 60 27.90 3.07 14.73
CA LYS A 60 27.67 3.36 16.15
C LYS A 60 27.12 4.79 16.30
N LEU A 61 26.39 5.06 17.38
CA LEU A 61 25.88 6.42 17.63
C LEU A 61 27.02 7.46 17.74
N ASP A 62 28.15 7.06 18.34
CA ASP A 62 29.36 7.89 18.45
C ASP A 62 29.94 8.30 17.08
N ASP A 63 29.64 7.55 16.01
CA ASP A 63 30.08 7.86 14.64
C ASP A 63 29.16 8.88 13.95
N ILE A 64 27.96 9.12 14.49
CA ILE A 64 26.89 9.93 13.87
C ILE A 64 26.75 11.28 14.58
N TRP A 65 26.94 11.32 15.90
CA TRP A 65 26.79 12.53 16.70
C TRP A 65 28.16 12.99 17.22
N LYS A 66 28.64 14.11 16.68
CA LYS A 66 29.83 14.86 17.14
C LYS A 66 29.45 16.21 17.69
#